data_AF-A0A248YMZ1-F1
#
_entry.id   AF-A0A248YMZ1-F1
#
_cell.length_a   1.000
_cell.length_b   1.000
_cell.length_c   1.000
_cell.angle_alpha   90.00
_cell.angle_beta   90.00
_cell.angle_gamma   90.00
#
_symmetry.space_group_name_H-M   'P 1'
#
loop_
_entity.id
_entity.type
_entity.pdbx_description
1 polymer ?
#
loop_
_entity_poly.entity_id
_entity_poly.type
_entity_poly.pdbx_seq_one_letter_code
_entity_poly.pdbx_strand_id
1 'polypeptide(L)'
;MKRIVEIVPARPGWYARWRNGADSTCSYPVTVWALVEDSEPGSREVIGIDSIGQWPGADGSEDGVVFVRYLFHPPGEGRPEDAEPEPEREAAGRVASGPVQATAG
;
A
#
# COMPACT_ATOMS: atom_id res chain seq x y z
N MET A 1 19.17 0.89 -8.86
CA MET A 1 18.35 0.26 -7.81
C MET A 1 17.70 1.39 -7.05
N LYS A 2 16.38 1.43 -7.00
CA LYS A 2 15.66 2.55 -6.39
C LYS A 2 15.68 2.42 -4.85
N ARG A 3 15.88 3.53 -4.15
CA ARG A 3 15.94 3.61 -2.68
C ARG A 3 14.88 4.56 -2.15
N ILE A 4 14.14 4.16 -1.12
CA ILE A 4 13.19 5.03 -0.42
C ILE A 4 13.95 6.03 0.48
N VAL A 5 13.58 7.30 0.36
CA VAL A 5 14.17 8.44 1.09
C VAL A 5 13.20 9.01 2.11
N GLU A 6 11.92 9.10 1.75
CA GLU A 6 10.86 9.65 2.59
C GLU A 6 9.57 8.87 2.39
N ILE A 7 8.73 8.77 3.43
CA ILE A 7 7.42 8.13 3.39
C ILE A 7 6.40 9.03 4.11
N VAL A 8 5.25 9.25 3.49
CA VAL A 8 4.10 9.94 4.09
C VAL A 8 2.81 9.14 3.89
N PRO A 9 1.83 9.22 4.82
CA PRO A 9 0.55 8.52 4.65
C PRO A 9 -0.17 8.95 3.38
N ALA A 10 -0.75 8.00 2.66
CA ALA A 10 -1.60 8.30 1.53
C ALA A 10 -2.98 8.80 1.98
N ARG A 11 -3.56 9.71 1.20
CA ARG A 11 -4.95 10.13 1.41
C ARG A 11 -5.88 8.94 1.12
N PRO A 12 -6.96 8.75 1.91
CA PRO A 12 -7.95 7.72 1.61
C PRO A 12 -8.53 7.87 0.19
N GLY A 13 -8.72 6.73 -0.48
CA GLY A 13 -9.31 6.67 -1.82
C GLY A 13 -8.32 6.50 -2.98
N TRP A 14 -7.01 6.43 -2.72
CA TRP A 14 -6.05 6.09 -3.78
C TRP A 14 -5.86 4.58 -3.92
N TYR A 15 -5.75 4.12 -5.16
CA TYR A 15 -5.52 2.72 -5.51
C TYR A 15 -4.40 2.61 -6.55
N ALA A 16 -3.53 1.61 -6.41
CA ALA A 16 -2.57 1.18 -7.43
C ALA A 16 -3.22 0.04 -8.23
N ARG A 17 -3.30 0.22 -9.55
CA ARG A 17 -3.85 -0.80 -10.45
C ARG A 17 -2.74 -1.55 -11.16
N TRP A 18 -2.83 -2.86 -11.09
CA TRP A 18 -1.88 -3.81 -11.66
C TRP A 18 -2.60 -4.70 -12.67
N ARG A 19 -1.84 -5.24 -13.61
CA ARG A 19 -2.30 -6.23 -14.58
C ARG A 19 -1.69 -7.58 -14.23
N ASN A 20 -2.53 -8.58 -14.02
CA ASN A 20 -2.15 -9.96 -13.69
C ASN A 20 -2.56 -10.87 -14.86
N GLY A 21 -1.72 -10.97 -15.89
CA GLY A 21 -2.04 -11.68 -17.14
C GLY A 21 -2.67 -10.79 -18.23
N ALA A 22 -3.07 -11.38 -19.36
CA ALA A 22 -3.44 -10.61 -20.58
C ALA A 22 -4.69 -9.72 -20.41
N ASP A 23 -5.72 -10.22 -19.71
CA ASP A 23 -7.05 -9.59 -19.66
C ASP A 23 -7.54 -9.29 -18.23
N SER A 24 -6.69 -9.46 -17.21
CA SER A 24 -7.08 -9.24 -15.81
C SER A 24 -6.29 -8.12 -15.16
N THR A 25 -6.98 -7.27 -14.41
CA THR A 25 -6.37 -6.24 -13.57
C THR A 25 -6.92 -6.31 -12.17
N CYS A 26 -6.09 -5.95 -11.19
CA CYS A 26 -6.52 -5.79 -9.81
C CYS A 26 -6.07 -4.43 -9.25
N SER A 27 -6.87 -3.89 -8.34
CA SER A 27 -6.59 -2.63 -7.65
C SER A 27 -6.28 -2.88 -6.17
N TYR A 28 -5.18 -2.33 -5.65
CA TYR A 28 -4.86 -2.34 -4.22
C TYR A 28 -4.88 -0.93 -3.66
N PRO A 29 -5.40 -0.71 -2.44
CA PRO A 29 -5.32 0.60 -1.78
C PRO A 29 -3.86 1.09 -1.65
N VAL A 30 -3.61 2.35 -1.97
CA VAL A 30 -2.31 3.00 -1.67
C VAL A 30 -2.31 3.36 -0.19
N THR A 31 -1.29 2.90 0.54
CA THR A 31 -1.17 3.15 1.99
C THR A 31 -0.24 4.32 2.29
N VAL A 32 0.82 4.47 1.51
CA VAL A 32 1.79 5.56 1.67
C VAL A 32 2.27 6.09 0.31
N TRP A 33 2.70 7.33 0.30
CA TRP A 33 3.51 7.91 -0.77
C TRP A 33 4.97 7.94 -0.32
N ALA A 34 5.87 7.52 -1.18
CA ALA A 34 7.29 7.50 -0.93
C ALA A 34 8.04 8.38 -1.94
N LEU A 35 9.04 9.12 -1.47
CA LEU A 35 10.06 9.71 -2.33
C LEU A 35 11.17 8.69 -2.52
N VAL A 36 11.45 8.32 -3.77
CA VAL A 36 12.53 7.39 -4.13
C VAL A 36 13.62 8.07 -4.95
N GLU A 37 14.85 7.63 -4.75
CA GLU A 37 16.02 8.01 -5.53
C GLU A 37 16.52 6.81 -6.34
N ASP A 38 16.89 6.99 -7.61
CA ASP A 38 17.61 5.96 -8.37
C ASP A 38 19.12 6.06 -8.12
N SER A 39 19.86 5.05 -8.59
CA SER A 39 21.33 5.01 -8.54
C SER A 39 21.99 6.17 -9.30
N GLU A 40 21.26 6.80 -10.23
CA GLU A 40 21.73 7.99 -10.94
C GLU A 40 21.48 9.27 -10.11
N PRO A 41 22.53 10.05 -9.81
CA PRO A 41 22.41 11.27 -9.02
C PRO A 41 21.41 12.26 -9.63
N GLY A 42 20.45 12.72 -8.82
CA GLY A 42 19.48 13.75 -9.22
C GLY A 42 18.13 13.22 -9.72
N SER A 43 17.97 11.90 -9.85
CA SER A 43 16.66 11.29 -10.12
C SER A 43 15.88 11.10 -8.82
N ARG A 44 14.81 11.87 -8.63
CA ARG A 44 13.87 11.75 -7.50
C ARG A 44 12.45 11.58 -8.02
N GLU A 45 11.74 10.56 -7.57
CA GLU A 45 10.38 10.24 -8.00
C GLU A 45 9.47 10.04 -6.79
N VAL A 46 8.21 10.48 -6.88
CA VAL A 46 7.19 10.15 -5.88
C VAL A 46 6.36 8.98 -6.38
N ILE A 47 6.31 7.91 -5.59
CA ILE A 47 5.61 6.66 -5.91
C ILE A 47 4.65 6.29 -4.78
N GLY A 48 3.52 5.68 -5.12
CA GLY A 48 2.60 5.09 -4.16
C GLY A 48 3.01 3.66 -3.85
N ILE A 49 3.02 3.31 -2.57
CA ILE A 49 3.17 1.92 -2.11
C ILE A 49 1.80 1.41 -1.71
N ASP A 50 1.40 0.30 -2.31
CA ASP A 50 0.10 -0.29 -2.05
C ASP A 50 0.07 -1.10 -0.74
N SER A 51 -1.10 -1.64 -0.41
CA SER A 51 -1.36 -2.36 0.84
C SER A 51 -0.59 -3.66 1.01
N ILE A 52 -0.01 -4.20 -0.07
CA ILE A 52 0.85 -5.39 -0.04
C ILE A 52 2.33 -5.03 -0.11
N GLY A 53 2.67 -3.74 -0.12
CA GLY A 53 4.04 -3.25 -0.17
C GLY A 53 4.64 -3.17 -1.58
N GLN A 54 3.84 -3.38 -2.63
CA GLN A 54 4.30 -3.27 -4.01
C GLN A 54 4.28 -1.83 -4.51
N TRP A 55 5.16 -1.54 -5.46
CA TRP A 55 5.29 -0.23 -6.10
C TRP A 55 6.04 -0.32 -7.45
N PRO A 56 5.89 0.66 -8.35
CA PRO A 56 6.47 0.59 -9.70
C PRO A 56 8.01 0.57 -9.70
N GLY A 57 8.58 -0.55 -10.12
CA GLY A 57 10.03 -0.75 -10.19
C GLY A 57 10.65 -1.30 -8.89
N ALA A 58 9.84 -1.85 -7.99
CA ALA A 58 10.33 -2.62 -6.85
C ALA A 58 11.00 -3.92 -7.29
N ASP A 59 12.19 -4.19 -6.77
CA ASP A 59 12.85 -5.48 -6.90
C ASP A 59 12.01 -6.55 -6.17
N GLY A 60 11.47 -7.52 -6.90
CA GLY A 60 10.58 -8.55 -6.34
C GLY A 60 9.09 -8.36 -6.63
N SER A 61 8.73 -7.48 -7.56
CA SER A 61 7.40 -7.56 -8.18
C SER A 61 7.24 -8.93 -8.84
N GLU A 62 6.10 -9.61 -8.63
CA GLU A 62 5.86 -10.94 -9.22
C GLU A 62 6.01 -10.91 -10.75
N ASP A 63 6.70 -11.91 -11.30
CA ASP A 63 6.89 -12.05 -12.75
C ASP A 63 5.52 -12.09 -13.45
N GLY A 64 5.32 -11.17 -14.40
CA GLY A 64 4.07 -11.06 -15.16
C GLY A 64 3.02 -10.13 -14.55
N VAL A 65 3.29 -9.53 -13.39
CA VAL A 65 2.47 -8.45 -12.82
C VAL A 65 3.01 -7.09 -13.30
N VAL A 66 2.16 -6.31 -13.96
CA VAL A 66 2.57 -5.03 -14.59
C VAL A 66 1.79 -3.87 -14.00
N PHE A 67 2.49 -2.86 -13.48
CA PHE A 67 1.85 -1.63 -13.03
C PHE A 67 1.16 -0.92 -14.20
N VAL A 68 -0.10 -0.52 -14.00
CA VAL A 68 -0.89 0.17 -15.02
C VAL A 68 -0.97 1.66 -14.72
N ARG A 69 -1.52 2.02 -13.56
CA ARG A 69 -1.74 3.41 -13.13
C ARG A 69 -2.15 3.50 -11.67
N TYR A 70 -2.03 4.71 -11.13
CA TYR A 70 -2.79 5.09 -9.94
C TYR A 70 -4.20 5.53 -10.33
N LEU A 71 -5.18 5.20 -9.50
CA LEU A 71 -6.58 5.58 -9.63
C LEU A 71 -7.02 6.24 -8.32
N PHE A 72 -7.69 7.39 -8.41
CA PHE A 72 -8.35 7.99 -7.26
C PHE A 72 -9.84 7.68 -7.31
N HIS A 73 -10.34 7.07 -6.25
CA HIS A 73 -11.74 6.72 -6.02
C HIS A 73 -12.15 7.23 -4.63
N PRO A 74 -12.99 8.27 -4.52
CA PRO A 74 -13.32 8.86 -3.24
C PRO A 74 -13.89 7.85 -2.24
N PRO A 75 -13.60 7.95 -0.93
CA PRO A 75 -14.12 7.02 0.07
C PRO A 75 -15.65 6.87 0.11
N GLY A 76 -16.39 7.92 -0.31
CA GLY A 76 -17.85 7.90 -0.39
C GLY A 76 -18.42 7.08 -1.55
N GLU A 77 -17.59 6.73 -2.54
CA GLU A 77 -18.00 5.97 -3.73
C GLU A 77 -17.73 4.47 -3.61
N GLY A 78 -17.25 3.99 -2.46
CA GLY A 78 -16.98 2.56 -2.21
C GLY A 78 -15.60 2.09 -2.71
N ARG A 79 -15.45 0.78 -2.96
CA ARG A 79 -14.22 0.18 -3.49
C ARG A 79 -14.38 -0.07 -5.00
N PRO A 80 -13.30 0.01 -5.80
CA PRO A 80 -13.30 -0.44 -7.19
C PRO A 80 -13.77 -1.89 -7.31
N GLU A 81 -14.44 -2.23 -8.41
CA GLU A 81 -14.93 -3.60 -8.68
C GLU A 81 -13.80 -4.63 -8.80
N ASP A 82 -12.63 -4.18 -9.27
CA ASP A 82 -11.43 -4.98 -9.43
C ASP A 82 -10.50 -4.93 -8.20
N ALA A 83 -10.96 -4.36 -7.08
CA ALA A 83 -10.20 -4.39 -5.85
C ALA A 83 -10.21 -5.80 -5.27
N GLU A 84 -9.04 -6.30 -4.89
CA GLU A 84 -9.00 -7.56 -4.15
C GLU A 84 -9.78 -7.42 -2.83
N PRO A 85 -10.50 -8.47 -2.42
CA PRO A 85 -11.11 -8.48 -1.10
C PRO A 85 -9.99 -8.33 -0.08
N GLU A 86 -10.10 -7.32 0.81
CA GLU A 86 -9.18 -7.26 1.94
C GLU A 86 -9.28 -8.60 2.68
N PRO A 87 -8.16 -9.25 3.04
CA PRO A 87 -8.23 -10.38 3.95
C PRO A 87 -9.01 -9.91 5.17
N GLU A 88 -10.06 -10.67 5.54
CA GLU A 88 -10.87 -10.36 6.73
C GLU A 88 -9.91 -10.07 7.87
N ARG A 89 -9.83 -8.79 8.27
CA ARG A 89 -9.06 -8.40 9.43
C ARG A 89 -9.80 -9.01 10.62
N GLU A 90 -9.43 -10.21 11.03
CA GLU A 90 -9.72 -10.67 12.38
C GLU A 90 -9.28 -9.55 13.31
N ALA A 91 -10.24 -9.06 14.10
CA ALA A 91 -10.10 -7.89 14.94
C ALA A 91 -8.91 -8.05 15.90
N ALA A 92 -7.72 -7.61 15.47
CA ALA A 92 -6.57 -7.37 16.33
C ALA A 92 -6.89 -6.14 17.18
N GLY A 93 -7.76 -6.34 18.17
CA GLY A 93 -8.46 -5.27 18.87
C GLY A 93 -9.19 -5.72 20.13
N ARG A 94 -8.59 -6.61 20.93
CA ARG A 94 -8.73 -6.54 22.39
C ARG A 94 -7.34 -6.56 23.00
N VAL A 95 -6.76 -5.38 23.12
CA VAL A 95 -5.83 -5.11 24.21
C VAL A 95 -6.61 -5.41 25.49
N ALA A 96 -6.34 -6.57 26.09
CA ALA A 96 -6.79 -6.83 27.44
C ALA A 96 -6.04 -5.86 28.34
N SER A 97 -6.69 -4.75 28.69
CA SER A 97 -6.30 -3.94 29.83
C SER A 97 -6.43 -4.83 31.07
N GLY A 98 -5.37 -5.55 31.41
CA GLY A 98 -5.23 -6.20 32.70
C GLY A 98 -5.13 -5.14 33.79
N PRO A 99 -5.81 -5.29 34.93
CA PRO A 99 -5.73 -4.32 36.01
C PRO A 99 -4.30 -4.32 36.59
N VAL A 100 -3.69 -3.14 36.68
CA VAL A 100 -2.52 -2.91 37.53
C VAL A 100 -2.98 -3.11 38.97
N GLN A 101 -2.61 -4.24 39.58
CA GLN A 101 -2.63 -4.34 41.04
C GLN A 101 -1.42 -3.60 41.59
N ALA A 102 -1.69 -2.45 42.20
CA ALA A 102 -0.75 -1.81 43.10
C ALA A 102 -0.67 -2.64 44.38
N THR A 103 0.50 -3.20 44.68
CA THR A 103 0.81 -3.71 46.01
C THR A 103 1.77 -2.72 46.67
N ALA A 104 1.20 -1.93 47.58
CA ALA A 104 1.93 -1.25 48.64
C ALA A 104 1.99 -2.20 49.85
N GLY A 105 3.15 -2.28 50.50
CA GLY A 105 3.37 -3.07 51.72
C GLY A 105 4.79 -3.57 51.85
#